data_AF-A0A4S2ET22-F1
#
_entry.id   AF-A0A4S2ET22-F1
#
_cell.length_a   1.000
_cell.length_b   1.000
_cell.length_c   1.000
_cell.angle_alpha   90.00
_cell.angle_beta   90.00
_cell.angle_gamma   90.00
#
_symmetry.space_group_name_H-M   'P 1'
#
loop_
_entity.id
_entity.type
_entity.pdbx_description
1 polymer ?
#
loop_
_entity_poly.entity_id
_entity_poly.type
_entity_poly.pdbx_seq_one_letter_code
_entity_poly.pdbx_strand_id
1 'polypeptide(L)'
;MLVCFASLVRHLPIQYDCFVYKSSEFADEELLRCRMERDIARAIRDRLDLFQSFDDVKVYYDNGQQIVKEAIYAATESELSSNVVIRRKTTMTEYRLSQVADYFCTIELAALKYEANEAGETYNKFFGGVGAFKRNWLKQARRKRLL
;
A
#
# COMPACT_ATOMS: atom_id res chain seq x y z
N MET A 1 21.21 -2.07 4.75
CA MET A 1 19.98 -2.88 4.95
C MET A 1 18.86 -2.45 3.99
N LEU A 2 18.43 -1.18 3.99
CA LEU A 2 17.33 -0.68 3.13
C LEU A 2 17.63 -0.65 1.62
N VAL A 3 18.88 -0.40 1.21
CA VAL A 3 19.29 -0.50 -0.21
C VAL A 3 19.18 -1.94 -0.72
N CYS A 4 19.55 -2.93 0.10
CA CYS A 4 19.39 -4.34 -0.25
C CYS A 4 17.91 -4.72 -0.36
N PHE A 5 17.06 -4.19 0.54
CA PHE A 5 15.62 -4.40 0.48
C PHE A 5 14.99 -3.71 -0.74
N ALA A 6 15.35 -2.48 -1.06
CA ALA A 6 14.91 -1.79 -2.26
C ALA A 6 15.36 -2.53 -3.54
N SER A 7 16.56 -3.12 -3.52
CA SER A 7 17.01 -4.00 -4.59
C SER A 7 16.14 -5.25 -4.69
N LEU A 8 15.82 -5.91 -3.58
CA LEU A 8 14.87 -7.04 -3.56
C LEU A 8 13.53 -6.62 -4.17
N VAL A 9 12.90 -5.56 -3.66
CA VAL A 9 11.60 -5.06 -4.13
C VAL A 9 11.62 -4.82 -5.64
N ARG A 10 12.71 -4.24 -6.18
CA ARG A 10 12.86 -3.98 -7.62
C ARG A 10 12.68 -5.24 -8.47
N HIS A 11 13.18 -6.39 -8.01
CA HIS A 11 13.15 -7.65 -8.76
C HIS A 11 11.90 -8.48 -8.48
N LEU A 12 11.10 -8.17 -7.46
CA LEU A 12 9.85 -8.88 -7.18
C LEU A 12 8.79 -8.57 -8.24
N PRO A 13 8.04 -9.55 -8.75
CA PRO A 13 6.94 -9.35 -9.70
C PRO A 13 5.68 -8.85 -8.99
N ILE A 14 5.80 -7.72 -8.28
CA ILE A 14 4.73 -7.10 -7.50
C ILE A 14 4.30 -5.81 -8.20
N GLN A 15 2.99 -5.60 -8.21
CA GLN A 15 2.39 -4.31 -8.50
C GLN A 15 1.70 -3.79 -7.22
N TYR A 16 1.57 -2.47 -7.11
CA TYR A 16 0.91 -1.86 -5.94
C TYR A 16 -0.01 -0.72 -6.37
N ASP A 17 -1.01 -0.45 -5.53
CA ASP A 17 -1.67 0.84 -5.45
C ASP A 17 -1.48 1.42 -4.05
N CYS A 18 -1.63 2.73 -3.91
CA CYS A 18 -1.42 3.43 -2.64
C CYS A 18 -2.50 4.48 -2.44
N PHE A 19 -3.17 4.38 -1.30
CA PHE A 19 -4.18 5.33 -0.85
C PHE A 19 -3.59 6.17 0.27
N VAL A 20 -3.83 7.47 0.21
CA VAL A 20 -3.33 8.43 1.19
C VAL A 20 -4.50 9.22 1.73
N TYR A 21 -4.57 9.30 3.06
CA TYR A 21 -5.60 10.02 3.77
C TYR A 21 -4.95 10.94 4.77
N LYS A 22 -5.41 12.19 4.84
CA LYS A 22 -5.05 13.10 5.90
C LYS A 22 -6.11 12.98 6.99
N SER A 23 -5.77 12.35 8.10
CA SER A 23 -6.73 12.06 9.18
C SER A 23 -7.44 13.32 9.70
N SER A 24 -6.78 14.48 9.67
CA SER A 24 -7.38 15.77 10.07
C SER A 24 -8.52 16.26 9.18
N GLU A 25 -8.73 15.66 8.00
CA GLU A 25 -9.82 16.03 7.08
C GLU A 25 -11.13 15.29 7.39
N PHE A 26 -11.11 14.36 8.35
CA PHE A 26 -12.26 13.54 8.72
C PHE A 26 -12.73 13.91 10.12
N ALA A 27 -14.05 14.03 10.29
CA ALA A 27 -14.65 14.41 11.57
C ALA A 27 -14.57 13.28 12.61
N ASP A 28 -14.65 12.03 12.16
CA ASP A 28 -14.48 10.85 12.99
C ASP A 28 -13.80 9.70 12.21
N GLU A 29 -13.41 8.66 12.95
CA GLU A 29 -12.73 7.48 12.42
C GLU A 29 -13.63 6.65 11.49
N GLU A 30 -14.94 6.65 11.72
CA GLU A 30 -15.90 5.87 10.92
C GLU A 30 -16.05 6.43 9.50
N LEU A 31 -16.06 7.76 9.34
CA LEU A 31 -16.06 8.42 8.04
C LEU A 31 -14.77 8.12 7.27
N LEU A 32 -13.64 8.07 7.95
CA LEU A 32 -12.37 7.67 7.35
C LEU A 32 -12.41 6.20 6.92
N ARG A 33 -12.97 5.30 7.74
CA ARG A 33 -13.13 3.88 7.42
C ARG A 33 -13.98 3.70 6.17
N CYS A 34 -15.15 4.36 6.11
CA CYS A 34 -16.04 4.34 4.96
C CYS A 34 -15.37 4.86 3.69
N ARG A 35 -14.56 5.91 3.81
CA ARG A 35 -13.78 6.45 2.69
C ARG A 35 -12.74 5.44 2.20
N MET A 36 -11.99 4.83 3.11
CA MET A 36 -11.00 3.80 2.78
C MET A 36 -11.65 2.61 2.06
N GLU A 37 -12.74 2.09 2.62
CA GLU A 37 -13.50 0.97 2.06
C GLU A 37 -13.95 1.27 0.63
N ARG A 38 -14.57 2.43 0.41
CA ARG A 38 -15.03 2.84 -0.93
C ARG A 38 -13.89 2.94 -1.95
N ASP A 39 -12.76 3.49 -1.55
CA ASP A 39 -11.63 3.72 -2.45
C ASP A 39 -10.94 2.39 -2.81
N ILE A 40 -10.82 1.48 -1.84
CA ILE A 40 -10.31 0.12 -2.08
C ILE A 40 -11.29 -0.68 -2.96
N ALA A 41 -12.60 -0.63 -2.66
CA ALA A 41 -13.62 -1.33 -3.43
C ALA A 41 -13.63 -0.86 -4.89
N ARG A 42 -13.53 0.45 -5.12
CA ARG A 42 -13.38 1.01 -6.47
C ARG A 42 -12.14 0.47 -7.17
N ALA A 43 -10.99 0.45 -6.51
CA ALA A 43 -9.75 -0.05 -7.11
C ALA A 43 -9.84 -1.55 -7.49
N ILE A 44 -10.53 -2.37 -6.67
CA ILE A 44 -10.80 -3.76 -7.00
C ILE A 44 -11.73 -3.85 -8.21
N ARG A 45 -12.84 -3.11 -8.19
CA ARG A 45 -13.85 -3.11 -9.26
C ARG A 45 -13.29 -2.67 -10.61
N ASP A 46 -12.48 -1.62 -10.63
CA ASP A 46 -11.83 -1.10 -11.84
C ASP A 46 -10.82 -2.09 -12.46
N ARG A 47 -10.52 -3.18 -11.74
CA ARG A 47 -9.63 -4.28 -12.13
C ARG A 47 -10.27 -5.64 -11.91
N LEU A 48 -11.61 -5.74 -11.93
CA LEU A 48 -12.31 -6.96 -11.56
C LEU A 48 -11.89 -8.16 -12.42
N ASP A 49 -11.67 -7.96 -13.72
CA ASP A 49 -11.18 -8.99 -14.64
C ASP A 49 -9.83 -9.60 -14.21
N LEU A 50 -8.93 -8.78 -13.67
CA LEU A 50 -7.65 -9.25 -13.14
C LEU A 50 -7.88 -10.16 -11.93
N PHE A 51 -8.70 -9.72 -10.97
CA PHE A 51 -8.97 -10.50 -9.77
C PHE A 51 -9.75 -11.80 -10.07
N GLN A 52 -10.68 -11.76 -11.03
CA GLN A 52 -11.44 -12.93 -11.47
C GLN A 52 -10.62 -13.90 -12.33
N SER A 53 -9.44 -13.48 -12.84
CA SER A 53 -8.53 -14.38 -13.56
C SER A 53 -7.82 -15.40 -12.65
N PHE A 54 -7.92 -15.24 -11.33
CA PHE A 54 -7.34 -16.15 -10.33
C PHE A 54 -8.43 -16.99 -9.67
N ASP A 55 -8.10 -18.24 -9.35
CA ASP A 55 -8.99 -19.14 -8.61
C ASP A 55 -9.22 -18.66 -7.16
N ASP A 56 -8.16 -18.12 -6.53
CA ASP A 56 -8.18 -17.64 -5.16
C ASP A 56 -7.50 -16.26 -5.03
N VAL A 57 -8.13 -15.36 -4.27
CA VAL A 57 -7.55 -14.08 -3.86
C VAL A 57 -7.23 -14.11 -2.37
N LYS A 58 -5.94 -14.08 -2.04
CA LYS A 58 -5.47 -14.10 -0.65
C LYS A 58 -5.31 -12.69 -0.11
N VAL A 59 -6.03 -12.38 0.96
CA VAL A 59 -5.91 -11.09 1.65
C VAL A 59 -5.06 -11.25 2.90
N TYR A 60 -4.00 -10.44 2.95
CA TYR A 60 -3.04 -10.39 4.06
C TYR A 60 -3.05 -9.00 4.68
N TYR A 61 -3.08 -8.97 6.01
CA TYR A 61 -2.92 -7.76 6.80
C TYR A 61 -2.18 -8.09 8.09
N ASP A 62 -1.20 -7.27 8.45
CA ASP A 62 -0.29 -7.51 9.59
C ASP A 62 -0.95 -7.23 10.96
N ASN A 63 -2.22 -6.85 10.97
CA ASN A 63 -2.97 -6.37 12.14
C ASN A 63 -2.42 -5.07 12.72
N GLY A 64 -1.98 -4.12 11.88
CA GLY A 64 -1.72 -2.74 12.27
C GLY A 64 -2.97 -2.01 12.79
N GLN A 65 -3.38 -0.93 12.12
CA GLN A 65 -4.59 -0.20 12.52
C GLN A 65 -5.86 -1.01 12.22
N GLN A 66 -6.79 -1.08 13.20
CA GLN A 66 -8.02 -1.85 13.09
C GLN A 66 -8.95 -1.32 11.98
N ILE A 67 -9.08 0.01 11.87
CA ILE A 67 -9.81 0.69 10.79
C ILE A 67 -9.39 0.23 9.38
N VAL A 68 -8.10 0.10 9.13
CA VAL A 68 -7.57 -0.31 7.82
C VAL A 68 -7.92 -1.79 7.53
N LYS A 69 -7.82 -2.65 8.55
CA LYS A 69 -8.20 -4.06 8.43
C LYS A 69 -9.66 -4.21 8.02
N GLU A 70 -10.54 -3.50 8.71
CA GLU A 70 -11.98 -3.52 8.47
C GLU A 70 -12.32 -3.00 7.08
N ALA A 71 -11.72 -1.88 6.67
CA ALA A 71 -11.91 -1.31 5.34
C ALA A 71 -11.47 -2.28 4.23
N ILE A 72 -10.30 -2.92 4.35
CA ILE A 72 -9.82 -3.91 3.36
C ILE A 72 -10.79 -5.10 3.29
N TYR A 73 -11.21 -5.62 4.44
CA TYR A 73 -12.07 -6.81 4.47
C TYR A 73 -13.46 -6.53 3.91
N ALA A 74 -14.08 -5.40 4.27
CA ALA A 74 -15.38 -4.99 3.75
C ALA A 74 -15.33 -4.71 2.23
N ALA A 75 -14.28 -4.03 1.77
CA ALA A 75 -14.08 -3.77 0.34
C ALA A 75 -13.86 -5.07 -0.47
N THR A 76 -13.12 -6.03 0.10
CA THR A 76 -12.91 -7.31 -0.60
C THR A 76 -14.20 -8.14 -0.63
N GLU A 77 -14.99 -8.19 0.45
CA GLU A 77 -16.27 -8.93 0.49
C GLU A 77 -17.34 -8.35 -0.42
N SER A 78 -17.35 -7.02 -0.58
CA SER A 78 -18.34 -6.36 -1.43
C SER A 78 -18.06 -6.57 -2.93
N GLU A 79 -16.79 -6.61 -3.33
CA GLU A 79 -16.41 -6.71 -4.74
C GLU A 79 -16.07 -8.12 -5.20
N LEU A 80 -15.58 -8.99 -4.31
CA LEU A 80 -15.19 -10.36 -4.63
C LEU A 80 -16.08 -11.36 -3.89
N SER A 81 -16.38 -12.49 -4.54
CA SER A 81 -17.13 -13.57 -3.92
C SER A 81 -16.41 -14.12 -2.69
N SER A 82 -17.15 -14.35 -1.60
CA SER A 82 -16.62 -14.97 -0.38
C SER A 82 -15.99 -16.34 -0.62
N ASN A 83 -16.36 -17.04 -1.69
CA ASN A 83 -15.79 -18.34 -2.06
C ASN A 83 -14.40 -18.23 -2.72
N VAL A 84 -14.02 -17.03 -3.19
CA VAL A 84 -12.73 -16.74 -3.85
C VAL A 84 -11.73 -16.11 -2.86
N VAL A 85 -12.23 -15.48 -1.79
CA VAL A 85 -11.39 -14.73 -0.84
C VAL A 85 -10.88 -15.63 0.29
N ILE A 86 -9.57 -15.84 0.34
CA ILE A 86 -8.93 -16.59 1.43
C ILE A 86 -8.22 -15.63 2.39
N ARG A 87 -8.68 -15.62 3.65
CA ARG A 87 -8.04 -14.86 4.73
C ARG A 87 -6.99 -15.70 5.42
N ARG A 88 -5.78 -15.15 5.57
CA ARG A 88 -4.66 -15.84 6.22
C ARG A 88 -4.05 -14.97 7.29
N LYS A 89 -3.64 -15.59 8.41
CA LYS A 89 -2.74 -14.98 9.38
C LYS A 89 -1.32 -15.08 8.83
N THR A 90 -0.57 -13.98 8.91
CA THR A 90 0.79 -13.87 8.38
C THR A 90 1.74 -14.90 9.03
N THR A 91 2.32 -15.77 8.21
CA THR A 91 3.43 -16.68 8.51
C THR A 91 4.77 -16.01 8.21
N MET A 92 5.89 -16.60 8.63
CA MET A 92 7.21 -15.97 8.53
C MET A 92 7.67 -15.65 7.10
N THR A 93 7.19 -16.38 6.10
CA THR A 93 7.41 -16.10 4.67
C THR A 93 6.54 -14.95 4.17
N GLU A 94 5.35 -14.77 4.74
CA GLU A 94 4.37 -13.73 4.38
C GLU A 94 4.76 -12.35 4.96
N TYR A 95 5.64 -12.33 5.98
CA TYR A 95 6.24 -11.10 6.53
C TYR A 95 6.91 -10.23 5.46
N ARG A 96 7.42 -10.83 4.37
CA ARG A 96 8.08 -10.09 3.28
C ARG A 96 7.12 -9.27 2.44
N LEU A 97 5.91 -9.76 2.16
CA LEU A 97 4.93 -9.01 1.36
C LEU A 97 4.40 -7.81 2.14
N SER A 98 4.17 -7.96 3.45
CA SER A 98 3.85 -6.85 4.34
C SER A 98 4.97 -5.81 4.36
N GLN A 99 6.24 -6.22 4.49
CA GLN A 99 7.37 -5.29 4.40
C GLN A 99 7.48 -4.57 3.05
N VAL A 100 7.11 -5.23 1.95
CA VAL A 100 7.08 -4.60 0.62
C VAL A 100 5.96 -3.57 0.54
N ALA A 101 4.78 -3.86 1.10
CA ALA A 101 3.67 -2.90 1.20
C ALA A 101 4.08 -1.68 2.04
N ASP A 102 4.66 -1.89 3.22
CA ASP A 102 5.19 -0.82 4.08
C ASP A 102 6.24 0.03 3.36
N TYR A 103 7.11 -0.60 2.58
CA TYR A 103 8.11 0.09 1.77
C TYR A 103 7.44 1.02 0.75
N PHE A 104 6.45 0.56 -0.01
CA PHE A 104 5.75 1.41 -0.97
C PHE A 104 5.01 2.56 -0.28
N CYS A 105 4.31 2.29 0.82
CA CYS A 105 3.64 3.32 1.64
C CYS A 105 4.64 4.36 2.15
N THR A 106 5.83 3.92 2.60
CA THR A 106 6.90 4.81 3.06
C THR A 106 7.42 5.71 1.94
N ILE A 107 7.62 5.16 0.74
CA ILE A 107 8.08 5.93 -0.42
C ILE A 107 7.03 6.96 -0.87
N GLU A 108 5.75 6.58 -0.96
CA GLU A 108 4.71 7.54 -1.35
C GLU A 108 4.49 8.62 -0.28
N LEU A 109 4.52 8.25 1.01
CA LEU A 109 4.47 9.22 2.10
C LEU A 109 5.68 10.17 2.10
N ALA A 110 6.89 9.64 1.81
CA ALA A 110 8.07 10.48 1.65
C ALA A 110 7.89 11.48 0.50
N ALA A 111 7.33 11.06 -0.63
CA ALA A 111 7.09 11.94 -1.77
C ALA A 111 6.19 13.12 -1.39
N LEU A 112 5.10 12.86 -0.68
CA LEU A 112 4.19 13.91 -0.19
C LEU A 112 4.88 14.88 0.77
N LYS A 113 5.68 14.36 1.72
CA LYS A 113 6.43 15.22 2.65
C LYS A 113 7.47 16.08 1.93
N TYR A 114 8.14 15.54 0.92
CA TYR A 114 9.06 16.33 0.09
C TYR A 114 8.33 17.41 -0.72
N GLU A 115 7.14 17.11 -1.25
CA GLU A 115 6.32 18.08 -1.99
C GLU A 115 5.78 19.20 -1.09
N ALA A 116 5.42 18.88 0.15
CA ALA A 116 4.96 19.84 1.15
C ALA A 116 6.10 20.62 1.85
N ASN A 117 7.37 20.35 1.53
CA ASN A 117 8.54 20.83 2.28
C ASN A 117 8.52 20.45 3.79
N GLU A 118 7.84 19.36 4.13
CA GLU A 118 7.73 18.79 5.49
C GLU A 118 8.73 17.64 5.70
N ALA A 119 9.62 17.39 4.75
CA ALA A 119 10.66 16.37 4.86
C ALA A 119 11.68 16.78 5.93
N GLY A 120 11.52 16.23 7.14
CA GLY A 120 12.45 16.44 8.25
C GLY A 120 13.86 15.92 7.96
N GLU A 121 14.84 16.30 8.79
CA GLU A 121 16.24 15.88 8.65
C GLU A 121 16.43 14.38 8.47
N THR A 122 15.59 13.58 9.14
CA THR A 122 15.57 12.13 9.03
C THR A 122 15.36 11.68 7.58
N TYR A 123 14.35 12.20 6.88
CA TYR A 123 14.12 11.85 5.48
C TYR A 123 15.30 12.23 4.59
N ASN A 124 15.89 13.42 4.81
CA ASN A 124 17.06 13.85 4.05
C ASN A 124 18.29 12.98 4.31
N LYS A 125 18.51 12.53 5.55
CA LYS A 125 19.59 11.59 5.89
C LYS A 125 19.34 10.21 5.27
N PHE A 126 18.10 9.75 5.19
CA PHE A 126 17.74 8.43 4.67
C PHE A 126 17.69 8.35 3.14
N PHE A 127 17.01 9.30 2.50
CA PHE A 127 16.73 9.27 1.05
C PHE A 127 17.61 10.22 0.24
N GLY A 128 18.40 11.07 0.92
CA GLY A 128 19.10 12.19 0.32
C GLY A 128 18.17 13.39 0.09
N GLY A 129 18.67 14.39 -0.63
CA GLY A 129 17.81 15.51 -1.07
C GLY A 129 16.71 15.06 -2.04
N VAL A 130 15.68 15.89 -2.20
CA VAL A 130 14.49 15.60 -3.04
C VAL A 130 14.83 15.08 -4.45
N GLY A 131 15.87 15.61 -5.09
CA GLY A 131 16.32 15.16 -6.42
C GLY A 131 16.87 13.72 -6.41
N ALA A 132 17.67 13.37 -5.39
CA ALA A 132 18.20 12.02 -5.22
C ALA A 132 17.07 11.04 -4.87
N PHE A 133 16.15 11.44 -3.99
CA PHE A 133 14.95 10.67 -3.66
C PHE A 133 14.12 10.33 -4.91
N LYS A 134 13.75 11.36 -5.71
CA LYS A 134 12.93 11.18 -6.92
C LYS A 134 13.58 10.23 -7.93
N ARG A 135 14.88 10.40 -8.18
CA ARG A 135 15.62 9.61 -9.19
C ARG A 135 15.86 8.17 -8.77
N ASN A 136 16.26 7.95 -7.51
CA ASN A 136 16.79 6.67 -7.05
C ASN A 136 15.75 5.80 -6.34
N TRP A 137 14.72 6.39 -5.76
CA TRP A 137 13.73 5.68 -4.95
C TRP A 137 12.34 5.76 -5.58
N LEU A 138 11.78 6.96 -5.72
CA LEU A 138 10.41 7.14 -6.19
C LEU A 138 10.20 6.60 -7.61
N LYS A 139 11.11 6.92 -8.53
CA LYS A 139 11.07 6.41 -9.91
C LYS A 139 11.06 4.88 -9.96
N GLN A 140 11.79 4.23 -9.04
CA GLN A 140 11.86 2.77 -9.01
C GLN A 140 10.61 2.14 -8.43
N ALA A 141 10.07 2.72 -7.35
CA ALA A 141 8.81 2.30 -6.78
C ALA A 141 7.68 2.43 -7.81
N ARG A 142 7.46 3.63 -8.37
CA ARG A 142 6.34 3.91 -9.28
C ARG A 142 6.35 3.13 -10.59
N ARG A 143 7.46 2.50 -10.99
CA ARG A 143 7.47 1.52 -12.11
C ARG A 143 6.62 0.28 -11.82
N LYS A 144 6.31 0.02 -10.56
CA LYS A 144 5.45 -1.07 -10.09
C LYS A 144 4.05 -0.60 -9.73
N ARG A 145 3.76 0.69 -9.86
CA ARG A 145 2.42 1.20 -9.57
C ARG A 145 1.45 0.69 -10.63
N LEU A 146 0.27 0.27 -10.19
CA LEU A 146 -0.85 -0.01 -11.07
C LEU A 146 -1.24 1.32 -11.75
N LEU A 147 -1.09 1.36 -13.08
CA LEU A 147 -1.63 2.43 -13.94
C LEU A 147 -3.07 2.10 -14.28
#